data_AF-A0A6M0M8R1-F1
#
_entry.id   AF-A0A6M0M8R1-F1
#
_cell.length_a   1.000
_cell.length_b   1.000
_cell.length_c   1.000
_cell.angle_alpha   90.00
_cell.angle_beta   90.00
_cell.angle_gamma   90.00
#
_symmetry.space_group_name_H-M   'P 1'
#
loop_
_entity.id
_entity.type
_entity.pdbx_description
1 polymer ?
#
loop_
_entity_poly.entity_id
_entity_poly.type
_entity_poly.pdbx_seq_one_letter_code
_entity_poly.pdbx_strand_id
1 'polypeptide(L)'
;MTPKEQALNCINRGFSVIAGYPAGKSERAIIKGSSSGSLDEITVSEWFDEIPNRNIMINLRNSGLICIDLDQHQNGQNGRTVFSRLWNEHSEGEILSTYVEKTPTGNGLHVFFKVPKELFSQPIVRELADGVEIKTHFTPIYPSKRTDGDYIPLNDKETNKPLTFDNISDCPDWLLEMIQRPQKRQNPTLGSRTYGAEMWELFNQGARKGNRNNDTNRILHYWRKIGIDNNHCMDLLRTFNNRTSPPLPD
;
A
#
# COMPACT_ATOMS: atom_id res chain seq x y z
N MET A 1 4.35 -20.32 13.48
CA MET A 1 4.90 -20.33 12.13
C MET A 1 5.99 -19.27 12.03
N THR A 2 7.18 -19.61 11.57
CA THR A 2 8.30 -18.69 11.35
C THR A 2 8.16 -17.93 10.02
N PRO A 3 8.87 -16.80 9.82
CA PRO A 3 8.87 -16.13 8.52
C PRO A 3 9.30 -17.04 7.36
N LYS A 4 10.30 -17.89 7.59
CA LYS A 4 10.75 -18.88 6.59
C LYS A 4 9.64 -19.87 6.23
N GLU A 5 9.02 -20.50 7.23
CA GLU A 5 7.94 -21.47 7.02
C GLU A 5 6.79 -20.87 6.20
N GLN A 6 6.42 -19.62 6.52
CA GLN A 6 5.36 -18.94 5.79
C GLN A 6 5.77 -18.51 4.38
N ALA A 7 7.01 -18.07 4.16
CA ALA A 7 7.50 -17.75 2.83
C ALA A 7 7.50 -19.00 1.92
N LEU A 8 7.91 -20.14 2.46
CA LEU A 8 7.83 -21.43 1.76
C LEU A 8 6.36 -21.85 1.52
N ASN A 9 5.47 -21.60 2.50
CA ASN A 9 4.04 -21.82 2.34
C ASN A 9 3.41 -20.98 1.20
N CYS A 10 3.90 -19.74 1.00
CA CYS A 10 3.49 -18.86 -0.10
C CYS A 10 3.90 -19.42 -1.47
N ILE A 11 5.20 -19.72 -1.65
CA ILE A 11 5.70 -20.16 -2.96
C ILE A 11 5.12 -21.52 -3.37
N ASN A 12 4.84 -22.41 -2.40
CA ASN A 12 4.13 -23.68 -2.64
C ASN A 12 2.70 -23.48 -3.16
N ARG A 13 2.11 -22.29 -2.95
CA ARG A 13 0.81 -21.87 -3.50
C ARG A 13 0.93 -21.04 -4.77
N GLY A 14 2.14 -20.87 -5.30
CA GLY A 14 2.41 -20.02 -6.47
C GLY A 14 2.41 -18.53 -6.15
N PHE A 15 2.51 -18.14 -4.88
CA PHE A 15 2.58 -16.74 -4.47
C PHE A 15 4.04 -16.26 -4.42
N SER A 16 4.34 -15.25 -5.22
CA SER A 16 5.69 -14.70 -5.35
C SER A 16 6.07 -13.88 -4.11
N VAL A 17 7.22 -14.20 -3.52
CA VAL A 17 7.70 -13.61 -2.26
C VAL A 17 8.86 -12.64 -2.51
N ILE A 18 8.90 -11.57 -1.72
CA ILE A 18 10.00 -10.61 -1.65
C ILE A 18 10.47 -10.53 -0.18
N ALA A 19 11.79 -10.45 0.03
CA ALA A 19 12.37 -10.29 1.37
C ALA A 19 12.38 -8.81 1.80
N GLY A 20 11.56 -8.47 2.80
CA GLY A 20 11.43 -7.13 3.38
C GLY A 20 12.24 -6.93 4.66
N TYR A 21 12.52 -5.67 5.03
CA TYR A 21 13.28 -5.33 6.24
C TYR A 21 12.66 -5.92 7.51
N PRO A 22 13.48 -6.44 8.46
CA PRO A 22 12.97 -6.80 9.78
C PRO A 22 12.47 -5.54 10.51
N ALA A 23 11.70 -5.76 11.57
CA ALA A 23 11.22 -4.69 12.45
C ALA A 23 12.38 -3.79 12.95
N GLY A 24 12.13 -2.49 13.10
CA GLY A 24 13.09 -1.48 13.54
C GLY A 24 14.01 -0.91 12.44
N LYS A 25 13.83 -1.31 11.17
CA LYS A 25 14.53 -0.73 10.01
C LYS A 25 13.53 -0.02 9.07
N SER A 26 13.85 0.14 7.79
CA SER A 26 12.88 0.56 6.78
C SER A 26 11.86 -0.54 6.50
N GLU A 27 11.01 -0.87 7.47
CA GLU A 27 10.10 -2.04 7.53
C GLU A 27 9.15 -2.22 6.34
N ARG A 28 8.99 -1.16 5.53
CA ARG A 28 8.16 -1.13 4.31
C ARG A 28 8.97 -1.23 3.02
N ALA A 29 10.30 -1.31 3.11
CA ALA A 29 11.20 -1.37 1.97
C ALA A 29 11.65 -2.80 1.68
N ILE A 30 12.02 -3.02 0.42
CA ILE A 30 12.61 -4.26 -0.09
C ILE A 30 14.09 -4.28 0.29
N ILE A 31 14.58 -5.41 0.80
CA ILE A 31 16.02 -5.60 1.06
C ILE A 31 16.68 -6.37 -0.07
N LYS A 32 16.03 -7.46 -0.48
CA LYS A 32 16.53 -8.42 -1.46
C LYS A 32 15.38 -8.91 -2.34
N GLY A 33 15.72 -9.26 -3.57
CA GLY A 33 14.77 -9.54 -4.63
C GLY A 33 14.45 -8.29 -5.47
N SER A 34 13.98 -8.53 -6.69
CA SER A 34 13.36 -7.49 -7.51
C SER A 34 11.94 -7.22 -7.02
N SER A 35 11.35 -6.12 -7.48
CA SER A 35 9.94 -5.82 -7.24
C SER A 35 8.99 -6.91 -7.75
N SER A 36 9.45 -7.88 -8.56
CA SER A 36 8.68 -9.03 -9.05
C SER A 36 8.57 -10.21 -8.06
N GLY A 37 9.44 -10.27 -7.04
CA GLY A 37 9.57 -11.41 -6.14
C GLY A 37 10.11 -12.69 -6.79
N SER A 38 10.18 -13.77 -6.01
CA SER A 38 10.64 -15.09 -6.40
C SER A 38 9.66 -16.19 -6.00
N LEU A 39 9.63 -17.26 -6.80
CA LEU A 39 9.01 -18.56 -6.49
C LEU A 39 10.06 -19.67 -6.27
N ASP A 40 11.34 -19.35 -6.42
CA ASP A 40 12.43 -20.31 -6.28
C ASP A 40 12.68 -20.64 -4.81
N GLU A 41 12.47 -21.90 -4.44
CA GLU A 41 12.55 -22.38 -3.07
C GLU A 41 13.93 -22.18 -2.45
N ILE A 42 14.99 -22.45 -3.21
CA ILE A 42 16.37 -22.31 -2.75
C ILE A 42 16.66 -20.84 -2.42
N THR A 43 16.39 -19.94 -3.38
CA THR A 43 16.58 -18.49 -3.22
C THR A 43 15.78 -17.95 -2.03
N VAL A 44 14.50 -18.31 -1.91
CA VAL A 44 13.64 -17.85 -0.82
C VAL A 44 14.13 -18.40 0.51
N SER A 45 14.49 -19.68 0.59
CA SER A 45 15.07 -20.28 1.80
C SER A 45 16.30 -19.53 2.26
N GLU A 46 17.25 -19.27 1.36
CA GLU A 46 18.50 -18.55 1.67
C GLU A 46 18.25 -17.15 2.22
N TRP A 47 17.26 -16.41 1.72
CA TRP A 47 16.94 -15.07 2.22
C TRP A 47 16.55 -15.06 3.71
N PHE A 48 15.84 -16.10 4.15
CA PHE A 48 15.40 -16.25 5.53
C PHE A 48 16.40 -17.03 6.39
N ASP A 49 17.31 -17.83 5.82
CA ASP A 49 18.44 -18.40 6.56
C ASP A 49 19.45 -17.30 6.94
N GLU A 50 19.70 -16.34 6.04
CA GLU A 50 20.60 -15.22 6.29
C GLU A 50 20.08 -14.29 7.39
N ILE A 51 18.78 -13.95 7.37
CA ILE A 51 18.13 -13.18 8.44
C ILE A 51 16.74 -13.80 8.73
N PRO A 52 16.64 -14.61 9.80
CA PRO A 52 15.42 -15.37 10.13
C PRO A 52 14.18 -14.54 10.45
N ASN A 53 14.33 -13.29 10.87
CA ASN A 53 13.24 -12.41 11.30
C ASN A 53 12.89 -11.31 10.29
N ARG A 54 13.30 -11.44 9.02
CA ARG A 54 12.88 -10.52 7.95
C ARG A 54 11.36 -10.55 7.79
N ASN A 55 10.79 -9.42 7.36
CA ASN A 55 9.40 -9.38 6.93
C ASN A 55 9.25 -10.08 5.57
N ILE A 56 8.08 -10.67 5.37
CA ILE A 56 7.66 -11.30 4.13
C ILE A 56 6.76 -10.32 3.41
N MET A 57 7.12 -9.97 2.19
CA MET A 57 6.28 -9.18 1.30
C MET A 57 5.76 -10.12 0.21
N ILE A 58 4.44 -10.21 0.03
CA ILE A 58 3.85 -10.93 -1.10
C ILE A 58 3.75 -9.98 -2.29
N ASN A 59 4.23 -10.38 -3.46
CA ASN A 59 3.97 -9.63 -4.70
C ASN A 59 2.56 -9.97 -5.18
N LEU A 60 1.66 -9.00 -5.11
CA LEU A 60 0.23 -9.19 -5.36
C LEU A 60 -0.05 -9.48 -6.85
N ARG A 61 0.45 -8.62 -7.75
CA ARG A 61 0.31 -8.78 -9.21
C ARG A 61 0.77 -10.14 -9.72
N ASN A 62 1.99 -10.55 -9.36
CA ASN A 62 2.58 -11.80 -9.86
C ASN A 62 1.97 -13.04 -9.22
N SER A 63 1.34 -12.89 -8.05
CA SER A 63 0.59 -13.95 -7.36
C SER A 63 -0.86 -14.07 -7.82
N GLY A 64 -1.36 -13.18 -8.67
CA GLY A 64 -2.78 -13.17 -9.02
C GLY A 64 -3.67 -12.76 -7.85
N LEU A 65 -3.20 -11.83 -7.02
CA LEU A 65 -3.90 -11.39 -5.82
C LEU A 65 -4.07 -9.87 -5.81
N ILE A 66 -5.13 -9.40 -5.16
CA ILE A 66 -5.24 -8.03 -4.66
C ILE A 66 -5.32 -8.05 -3.13
N CYS A 67 -4.93 -6.94 -2.52
CA CYS A 67 -5.15 -6.71 -1.10
C CYS A 67 -5.94 -5.41 -0.94
N ILE A 68 -7.07 -5.49 -0.27
CA ILE A 68 -7.84 -4.31 0.16
C ILE A 68 -7.31 -3.91 1.52
N ASP A 69 -6.65 -2.75 1.59
CA ASP A 69 -6.15 -2.18 2.83
C ASP A 69 -7.21 -1.26 3.43
N LEU A 70 -7.71 -1.65 4.59
CA LEU A 70 -8.79 -0.98 5.31
C LEU A 70 -8.17 -0.21 6.47
N ASP A 71 -7.62 0.95 6.17
CA ASP A 71 -7.01 1.80 7.18
C ASP A 71 -8.08 2.52 8.03
N GLN A 72 -7.76 2.75 9.29
CA GLN A 72 -8.53 3.60 10.18
C GLN A 72 -7.69 4.83 10.53
N HIS A 73 -7.95 5.95 9.87
CA HIS A 73 -7.25 7.21 10.15
C HIS A 73 -7.91 7.95 11.32
N GLN A 74 -7.09 8.64 12.11
CA GLN A 74 -7.55 9.41 13.28
C GLN A 74 -8.54 10.53 12.94
N ASN A 75 -8.63 10.94 11.67
CA ASN A 75 -9.51 12.00 11.18
C ASN A 75 -10.97 11.53 10.93
N GLY A 76 -11.35 10.32 11.37
CA GLY A 76 -12.70 9.79 11.23
C GLY A 76 -12.96 8.96 9.97
N GLN A 77 -11.98 8.84 9.07
CA GLN A 77 -12.02 7.89 7.96
C GLN A 77 -11.85 6.46 8.50
N ASN A 78 -12.86 5.63 8.24
CA ASN A 78 -12.89 4.24 8.70
C ASN A 78 -13.16 3.32 7.52
N GLY A 79 -12.08 2.86 6.88
CA GLY A 79 -12.13 1.94 5.75
C GLY A 79 -12.93 0.68 6.04
N ARG A 80 -12.89 0.18 7.28
CA ARG A 80 -13.63 -1.01 7.68
C ARG A 80 -15.14 -0.80 7.65
N THR A 81 -15.63 0.33 8.16
CA THR A 81 -17.06 0.67 8.11
C THR A 81 -17.51 0.86 6.67
N VAL A 82 -16.71 1.57 5.86
CA VAL A 82 -17.01 1.82 4.45
C VAL A 82 -17.06 0.51 3.66
N PHE A 83 -16.05 -0.34 3.81
CA PHE A 83 -16.00 -1.63 3.13
C PHE A 83 -17.09 -2.59 3.62
N SER A 84 -17.41 -2.60 4.91
CA SER A 84 -18.53 -3.40 5.43
C SER A 84 -19.87 -2.97 4.83
N ARG A 85 -20.08 -1.67 4.60
CA ARG A 85 -21.27 -1.18 3.92
C ARG A 85 -21.29 -1.62 2.46
N LEU A 86 -20.20 -1.42 1.71
CA LEU A 86 -20.08 -1.87 0.32
C LEU A 86 -20.34 -3.38 0.19
N TRP A 87 -19.77 -4.17 1.10
CA TRP A 87 -20.00 -5.61 1.14
C TRP A 87 -21.48 -5.91 1.33
N ASN A 88 -22.12 -5.36 2.38
CA ASN A 88 -23.54 -5.61 2.64
C ASN A 88 -24.47 -5.14 1.51
N GLU A 89 -24.11 -4.07 0.79
CA GLU A 89 -24.89 -3.54 -0.34
C GLU A 89 -24.82 -4.46 -1.57
N HIS A 90 -23.74 -5.21 -1.75
CA HIS A 90 -23.46 -5.96 -2.97
C HIS A 90 -23.36 -7.48 -2.80
N SER A 91 -23.23 -8.00 -1.58
CA SER A 91 -23.02 -9.43 -1.30
C SER A 91 -24.31 -10.21 -1.06
N GLU A 92 -25.49 -9.59 -1.20
CA GLU A 92 -26.79 -10.23 -0.98
C GLU A 92 -26.92 -10.93 0.39
N GLY A 93 -26.21 -10.42 1.40
CA GLY A 93 -26.20 -11.00 2.76
C GLY A 93 -25.16 -12.09 2.98
N GLU A 94 -24.32 -12.41 1.99
CA GLU A 94 -23.19 -13.31 2.18
C GLU A 94 -22.20 -12.76 3.20
N ILE A 95 -21.68 -13.64 4.04
CA ILE A 95 -20.64 -13.30 5.01
C ILE A 95 -19.30 -13.25 4.27
N LEU A 96 -18.52 -12.18 4.49
CA LEU A 96 -17.14 -12.10 4.02
C LEU A 96 -16.35 -13.32 4.50
N SER A 97 -16.03 -14.21 3.56
CA SER A 97 -15.28 -15.45 3.77
C SER A 97 -14.08 -15.46 2.84
N THR A 98 -13.01 -14.79 3.27
CA THR A 98 -11.70 -14.82 2.61
C THR A 98 -10.60 -14.66 3.67
N TYR A 99 -9.32 -14.77 3.29
CA TYR A 99 -8.21 -14.48 4.20
C TYR A 99 -8.18 -12.99 4.57
N VAL A 100 -8.19 -12.73 5.88
CA VAL A 100 -8.11 -11.40 6.48
C VAL A 100 -7.09 -11.41 7.62
N GLU A 101 -6.25 -10.37 7.68
CA GLU A 101 -5.31 -10.16 8.77
C GLU A 101 -5.40 -8.73 9.31
N LYS A 102 -5.11 -8.56 10.59
CA LYS A 102 -4.91 -7.24 11.21
C LYS A 102 -3.58 -6.66 10.77
N THR A 103 -3.56 -5.35 10.57
CA THR A 103 -2.31 -4.61 10.38
C THR A 103 -1.72 -4.18 11.73
N PRO A 104 -0.40 -3.94 11.82
CA PRO A 104 0.30 -3.56 13.05
C PRO A 104 -0.26 -2.35 13.79
N THR A 105 -0.92 -1.42 13.10
CA THR A 105 -1.48 -0.19 13.69
C THR A 105 -2.78 -0.44 14.47
N GLY A 106 -3.11 -1.70 14.75
CA GLY A 106 -4.12 -2.16 15.71
C GLY A 106 -5.56 -2.19 15.18
N ASN A 107 -5.90 -1.26 14.29
CA ASN A 107 -7.28 -1.11 13.81
C ASN A 107 -7.47 -1.38 12.31
N GLY A 108 -6.39 -1.43 11.53
CA GLY A 108 -6.48 -1.70 10.09
C GLY A 108 -6.60 -3.19 9.79
N LEU A 109 -7.11 -3.51 8.59
CA LEU A 109 -7.22 -4.87 8.08
C LEU A 109 -6.67 -4.94 6.65
N HIS A 110 -5.97 -6.02 6.34
CA HIS A 110 -5.76 -6.45 4.96
C HIS A 110 -6.77 -7.56 4.63
N VAL A 111 -7.53 -7.39 3.54
CA VAL A 111 -8.45 -8.39 2.99
C VAL A 111 -7.94 -8.85 1.63
N PHE A 112 -7.73 -10.14 1.43
CA PHE A 112 -7.12 -10.67 0.22
C PHE A 112 -8.13 -11.38 -0.68
N PHE A 113 -7.97 -11.22 -1.99
CA PHE A 113 -8.76 -11.94 -2.99
C PHE A 113 -7.88 -12.40 -4.15
N LYS A 114 -8.22 -13.55 -4.75
CA LYS A 114 -7.69 -13.97 -6.04
C LYS A 114 -8.33 -13.18 -7.16
N VAL A 115 -7.53 -12.84 -8.17
CA VAL A 115 -7.97 -12.16 -9.39
C VAL A 115 -7.27 -12.76 -10.60
N PRO A 116 -7.90 -12.74 -11.79
CA PRO A 116 -7.20 -13.08 -13.03
C PRO A 116 -5.97 -12.20 -13.23
N LYS A 117 -4.83 -12.75 -13.64
CA LYS A 117 -3.59 -11.96 -13.81
C LYS A 117 -3.72 -10.93 -14.93
N GLU A 118 -4.60 -11.18 -15.88
CA GLU A 118 -4.94 -10.30 -17.00
C GLU A 118 -5.55 -8.98 -16.50
N LEU A 119 -6.18 -8.97 -15.31
CA LEU A 119 -6.69 -7.75 -14.66
C LEU A 119 -5.61 -6.67 -14.58
N PHE A 120 -4.37 -7.07 -14.31
CA PHE A 120 -3.25 -6.16 -14.12
C PHE A 120 -2.71 -5.54 -15.41
N SER A 121 -3.20 -5.97 -16.58
CA SER A 121 -2.91 -5.34 -17.87
C SER A 121 -3.70 -4.04 -18.08
N GLN A 122 -4.71 -3.79 -17.25
CA GLN A 122 -5.55 -2.59 -17.29
C GLN A 122 -5.32 -1.72 -16.04
N PRO A 123 -5.67 -0.41 -16.10
CA PRO A 123 -5.68 0.43 -14.91
C PRO A 123 -6.63 -0.13 -13.85
N ILE A 124 -6.14 -0.22 -12.62
CA ILE A 124 -6.93 -0.62 -11.45
C ILE A 124 -7.12 0.62 -10.58
N VAL A 125 -8.34 0.83 -10.09
CA VAL A 125 -8.65 1.86 -9.09
C VAL A 125 -7.73 1.69 -7.89
N ARG A 126 -7.10 2.77 -7.43
CA ARG A 126 -6.25 2.76 -6.24
C ARG A 126 -7.04 2.83 -4.93
N GLU A 127 -8.22 3.44 -4.96
CA GLU A 127 -9.06 3.62 -3.79
C GLU A 127 -10.54 3.52 -4.21
N LEU A 128 -11.25 2.53 -3.66
CA LEU A 128 -12.66 2.29 -3.98
C LEU A 128 -13.58 3.35 -3.37
N ALA A 129 -13.21 3.81 -2.18
CA ALA A 129 -13.86 4.84 -1.40
C ALA A 129 -12.87 5.28 -0.31
N ASP A 130 -13.12 6.43 0.32
CA ASP A 130 -12.26 6.99 1.36
C ASP A 130 -11.86 5.94 2.42
N GLY A 131 -10.56 5.64 2.49
CA GLY A 131 -9.97 4.68 3.44
C GLY A 131 -10.05 3.21 3.01
N VAL A 132 -10.46 2.91 1.77
CA VAL A 132 -10.50 1.57 1.18
C VAL A 132 -9.53 1.52 0.00
N GLU A 133 -8.24 1.31 0.29
CA GLU A 133 -7.17 1.27 -0.71
C GLU A 133 -7.05 -0.12 -1.35
N ILE A 134 -6.80 -0.17 -2.66
CA ILE A 134 -6.49 -1.39 -3.40
C ILE A 134 -5.00 -1.46 -3.68
N LYS A 135 -4.32 -2.39 -3.01
CA LYS A 135 -2.91 -2.71 -3.24
C LYS A 135 -2.79 -3.77 -4.33
N THR A 136 -1.87 -3.52 -5.25
CA THR A 136 -1.58 -4.40 -6.41
C THR A 136 -0.09 -4.71 -6.58
N HIS A 137 0.79 -4.03 -5.86
CA HIS A 137 2.24 -4.22 -5.98
C HIS A 137 2.74 -5.30 -5.02
N PHE A 138 2.95 -4.92 -3.76
CA PHE A 138 3.34 -5.85 -2.71
C PHE A 138 2.81 -5.36 -1.37
N THR A 139 2.62 -6.29 -0.43
CA THR A 139 2.21 -5.97 0.94
C THR A 139 2.88 -6.93 1.93
N PRO A 140 3.26 -6.47 3.12
CA PRO A 140 3.67 -7.37 4.19
C PRO A 140 2.51 -8.25 4.64
N ILE A 141 2.81 -9.49 5.03
CA ILE A 141 1.85 -10.49 5.51
C ILE A 141 2.30 -11.11 6.83
N TYR A 142 1.39 -11.71 7.59
CA TYR A 142 1.74 -12.58 8.72
C TYR A 142 2.86 -13.57 8.33
N PRO A 143 3.86 -13.87 9.19
CA PRO A 143 4.08 -13.34 10.53
C PRO A 143 5.02 -12.12 10.58
N SER A 144 5.02 -11.27 9.54
CA SER A 144 5.78 -10.01 9.52
C SER A 144 5.42 -9.12 10.71
N LYS A 145 6.34 -8.23 11.08
CA LYS A 145 6.21 -7.35 12.24
C LYS A 145 6.69 -5.94 11.94
N ARG A 146 6.19 -5.00 12.72
CA ARG A 146 6.64 -3.60 12.78
C ARG A 146 6.91 -3.23 14.22
N THR A 147 7.64 -2.14 14.46
CA THR A 147 7.83 -1.59 15.82
C THR A 147 6.51 -1.37 16.54
N ASP A 148 5.47 -1.04 15.78
CA ASP A 148 4.16 -0.64 16.30
C ASP A 148 3.20 -1.84 16.49
N GLY A 149 3.59 -3.05 16.05
CA GLY A 149 2.77 -4.25 16.20
C GLY A 149 3.01 -5.35 15.16
N ASP A 150 2.21 -6.41 15.26
CA ASP A 150 2.32 -7.61 14.42
C ASP A 150 1.20 -7.65 13.37
N TYR A 151 1.49 -8.23 12.20
CA TYR A 151 0.42 -8.73 11.32
C TYR A 151 -0.15 -10.01 11.92
N ILE A 152 -1.49 -10.16 11.99
CA ILE A 152 -2.13 -11.30 12.66
C ILE A 152 -3.39 -11.74 11.89
N PRO A 153 -3.49 -12.99 11.41
CA PRO A 153 -4.70 -13.50 10.78
C PRO A 153 -5.89 -13.41 11.73
N LEU A 154 -7.05 -13.02 11.21
CA LEU A 154 -8.29 -13.16 11.97
C LEU A 154 -8.66 -14.63 12.10
N ASN A 155 -9.51 -14.94 13.08
CA ASN A 155 -10.09 -16.26 13.18
C ASN A 155 -11.27 -16.39 12.22
N ASP A 156 -11.34 -17.54 11.57
CA ASP A 156 -12.52 -18.00 10.87
C ASP A 156 -13.73 -18.02 11.82
N LYS A 157 -14.89 -17.53 11.36
CA LYS A 157 -16.06 -17.32 12.23
C LYS A 157 -16.72 -18.62 12.67
N GLU A 158 -16.62 -19.67 11.87
CA GLU A 158 -17.28 -20.95 12.14
C GLU A 158 -16.39 -21.87 12.97
N THR A 159 -15.13 -21.99 12.60
CA THR A 159 -14.17 -22.91 13.22
C THR A 159 -13.37 -22.28 14.36
N ASN A 160 -13.38 -20.95 14.48
CA ASN A 160 -12.58 -20.16 15.41
C ASN A 160 -11.06 -20.43 15.32
N LYS A 161 -10.59 -20.96 14.19
CA LYS A 161 -9.17 -21.17 13.90
C LYS A 161 -8.62 -19.98 13.11
N PRO A 162 -7.33 -19.64 13.23
CA PRO A 162 -6.73 -18.59 12.40
C PRO A 162 -6.92 -18.89 10.91
N LEU A 163 -7.33 -17.88 10.14
CA LEU A 163 -7.40 -17.96 8.69
C LEU A 163 -6.01 -18.25 8.13
N THR A 164 -5.99 -19.01 7.04
CA THR A 164 -4.80 -19.37 6.28
C THR A 164 -4.97 -18.96 4.83
N PHE A 165 -3.91 -19.07 4.03
CA PHE A 165 -4.02 -18.77 2.61
C PHE A 165 -4.92 -19.73 1.82
N ASP A 166 -5.28 -20.88 2.39
CA ASP A 166 -6.29 -21.76 1.80
C ASP A 166 -7.70 -21.14 1.87
N ASN A 167 -7.90 -20.15 2.73
CA ASN A 167 -9.11 -19.36 2.82
C ASN A 167 -9.15 -18.19 1.82
N ILE A 168 -8.13 -17.95 0.99
CA ILE A 168 -8.23 -16.87 -0.02
C ILE A 168 -9.24 -17.28 -1.09
N SER A 169 -10.34 -16.53 -1.14
CA SER A 169 -11.42 -16.70 -2.09
C SER A 169 -11.19 -15.89 -3.37
N ASP A 170 -11.89 -16.25 -4.43
CA ASP A 170 -11.95 -15.45 -5.65
C ASP A 170 -12.62 -14.09 -5.36
N CYS A 171 -12.14 -13.04 -6.03
CA CYS A 171 -12.73 -11.73 -5.94
C CYS A 171 -14.15 -11.78 -6.51
N PRO A 172 -15.19 -11.33 -5.77
CA PRO A 172 -16.55 -11.34 -6.28
C PRO A 172 -16.70 -10.39 -7.48
N ASP A 173 -17.60 -10.74 -8.40
CA ASP A 173 -17.77 -10.03 -9.68
C ASP A 173 -18.06 -8.54 -9.49
N TRP A 174 -18.93 -8.18 -8.54
CA TRP A 174 -19.25 -6.78 -8.26
C TRP A 174 -18.00 -5.97 -7.86
N LEU A 175 -17.07 -6.59 -7.14
CA LEU A 175 -15.83 -5.94 -6.71
C LEU A 175 -14.84 -5.85 -7.86
N LEU A 176 -14.74 -6.89 -8.68
CA LEU A 176 -13.95 -6.89 -9.93
C LEU A 176 -14.39 -5.75 -10.86
N GLU A 177 -15.70 -5.57 -11.02
CA GLU A 177 -16.24 -4.45 -11.80
C GLU A 177 -15.85 -3.10 -11.19
N MET A 178 -15.98 -2.95 -9.87
CA MET A 178 -15.65 -1.68 -9.21
C MET A 178 -14.17 -1.31 -9.36
N ILE A 179 -13.26 -2.28 -9.27
CA ILE A 179 -11.81 -2.02 -9.39
C ILE A 179 -11.38 -1.77 -10.84
N GLN A 180 -12.12 -2.26 -11.84
CA GLN A 180 -11.87 -2.04 -13.27
C GLN A 180 -12.57 -0.81 -13.84
N ARG A 181 -13.56 -0.24 -13.13
CA ARG A 181 -14.26 0.95 -13.61
C ARG A 181 -13.25 2.08 -13.86
N PRO A 182 -13.25 2.69 -15.05
CA PRO A 182 -12.49 3.91 -15.27
C PRO A 182 -12.96 4.89 -14.20
N GLN A 183 -12.07 5.37 -13.33
CA GLN A 183 -12.46 6.47 -12.46
C GLN A 183 -12.99 7.56 -13.38
N LYS A 184 -14.27 7.91 -13.23
CA LYS A 184 -14.78 9.15 -13.79
C LYS A 184 -13.78 10.19 -13.30
N ARG A 185 -13.01 10.78 -14.22
CA ARG A 185 -12.27 11.98 -13.90
C ARG A 185 -13.33 12.87 -13.27
N GLN A 186 -13.24 13.10 -11.96
CA GLN A 186 -14.07 14.11 -11.36
C GLN A 186 -13.71 15.35 -12.18
N ASN A 187 -14.66 15.84 -12.98
CA ASN A 187 -14.54 17.18 -13.51
C ASN A 187 -14.24 18.01 -12.27
N PRO A 188 -13.08 18.68 -12.18
CA PRO A 188 -12.77 19.44 -10.99
C PRO A 188 -13.98 20.30 -10.73
N THR A 189 -14.65 20.09 -9.59
CA THR A 189 -15.69 21.00 -9.16
C THR A 189 -15.01 22.36 -9.17
N LEU A 190 -15.54 23.29 -9.97
CA LEU A 190 -14.99 24.64 -10.07
C LEU A 190 -14.85 25.16 -8.63
N GLY A 191 -13.62 25.20 -8.10
CA GLY A 191 -13.35 25.59 -6.71
C GLY A 191 -12.68 24.56 -5.78
N SER A 192 -12.51 23.27 -6.13
CA SER A 192 -11.73 22.36 -5.25
C SER A 192 -10.23 22.61 -5.40
N ARG A 193 -9.58 23.09 -4.33
CA ARG A 193 -8.14 23.37 -4.30
C ARG A 193 -7.34 22.11 -4.64
N THR A 194 -6.56 22.15 -5.72
CA THR A 194 -5.74 21.01 -6.15
C THR A 194 -4.41 20.97 -5.39
N TYR A 195 -3.78 19.79 -5.31
CA TYR A 195 -2.41 19.68 -4.80
C TYR A 195 -1.43 20.57 -5.57
N GLY A 196 -1.64 20.73 -6.89
CA GLY A 196 -0.84 21.65 -7.70
C GLY A 196 -1.00 23.11 -7.26
N ALA A 197 -2.22 23.56 -6.97
CA ALA A 197 -2.45 24.89 -6.41
C ALA A 197 -1.71 25.09 -5.09
N GLU A 198 -1.76 24.10 -4.17
CA GLU A 198 -1.01 24.17 -2.91
C GLU A 198 0.50 24.29 -3.15
N MET A 199 1.06 23.54 -4.12
CA MET A 199 2.49 23.60 -4.44
C MET A 199 2.90 24.95 -5.03
N TRP A 200 2.08 25.53 -5.91
CA TRP A 200 2.36 26.86 -6.47
C TRP A 200 2.21 27.99 -5.46
N GLU A 201 1.27 27.88 -4.52
CA GLU A 201 1.16 28.81 -3.40
C GLU A 201 2.35 28.69 -2.44
N LEU A 202 2.78 27.47 -2.12
CA LEU A 202 3.98 27.21 -1.33
C LEU A 202 5.21 27.78 -2.03
N PHE A 203 5.35 27.58 -3.34
CA PHE A 203 6.39 28.21 -4.16
C PHE A 203 6.41 29.73 -3.99
N ASN A 204 5.24 30.36 -4.01
CA ASN A 204 5.10 31.81 -3.93
C ASN A 204 5.37 32.37 -2.51
N GLN A 205 5.02 31.62 -1.47
CA GLN A 205 5.15 32.03 -0.08
C GLN A 205 6.54 31.75 0.51
N GLY A 206 7.29 30.82 -0.07
CA GLY A 206 8.50 30.27 0.57
C GLY A 206 8.17 29.26 1.66
N ALA A 207 9.18 28.61 2.23
CA ALA A 207 8.95 27.57 3.22
C ALA A 207 8.37 28.12 4.52
N ARG A 208 7.47 27.36 5.14
CA ARG A 208 6.88 27.71 6.43
C ARG A 208 7.95 27.72 7.52
N LYS A 209 7.86 28.67 8.45
CA LYS A 209 8.78 28.79 9.59
C LYS A 209 8.89 27.45 10.33
N GLY A 210 10.11 26.93 10.49
CA GLY A 210 10.38 25.64 11.12
C GLY A 210 10.18 24.40 10.24
N ASN A 211 9.69 24.55 9.00
CA ASN A 211 9.41 23.44 8.07
C ASN A 211 10.25 23.46 6.79
N ARG A 212 11.34 24.24 6.78
CA ARG A 212 12.18 24.49 5.60
C ARG A 212 12.56 23.24 4.83
N ASN A 213 13.13 22.24 5.50
CA ASN A 213 13.60 21.01 4.83
C ASN A 213 12.44 20.20 4.26
N ASN A 214 11.32 20.13 4.98
CA ASN A 214 10.15 19.37 4.57
C ASN A 214 9.45 20.01 3.38
N ASP A 215 9.24 21.32 3.41
CA ASP A 215 8.61 22.06 2.31
C ASP A 215 9.49 22.08 1.05
N THR A 216 10.81 22.19 1.21
CA THR A 216 11.78 22.09 0.10
C THR A 216 11.72 20.72 -0.58
N ASN A 217 11.74 19.63 0.21
CA ASN A 217 11.62 18.27 -0.34
C ASN A 217 10.26 18.04 -1.01
N ARG A 218 9.19 18.56 -0.40
CA ARG A 218 7.82 18.42 -0.91
C ARG A 218 7.65 19.07 -2.29
N ILE A 219 8.16 20.28 -2.47
CA ILE A 219 8.04 21.01 -3.74
C ILE A 219 8.95 20.44 -4.82
N LEU A 220 10.18 20.07 -4.47
CA LEU A 220 11.11 19.42 -5.40
C LEU A 220 10.59 18.07 -5.88
N HIS A 221 10.03 17.26 -4.96
CA HIS A 221 9.40 16.00 -5.32
C HIS A 221 8.21 16.22 -6.27
N TYR A 222 7.38 17.23 -6.01
CA TYR A 222 6.26 17.56 -6.90
C TYR A 222 6.74 17.94 -8.31
N TRP A 223 7.73 18.83 -8.44
CA TRP A 223 8.25 19.24 -9.76
C TRP A 223 8.82 18.07 -10.56
N ARG A 224 9.58 17.18 -9.92
CA ARG A 224 10.07 15.94 -10.54
C ARG A 224 8.91 15.03 -10.96
N LYS A 225 7.89 14.90 -10.11
CA LYS A 225 6.71 14.07 -10.39
C LYS A 225 5.93 14.56 -11.62
N ILE A 226 5.86 15.88 -11.84
CA ILE A 226 5.18 16.45 -13.02
C ILE A 226 6.10 16.62 -14.25
N GLY A 227 7.36 16.17 -14.16
CA GLY A 227 8.27 16.08 -15.30
C GLY A 227 9.03 17.36 -15.63
N ILE A 228 9.16 18.31 -14.68
CA ILE A 228 10.09 19.44 -14.86
C ILE A 228 11.51 18.88 -14.80
N ASP A 229 12.34 19.22 -15.79
CA ASP A 229 13.72 18.75 -15.84
C ASP A 229 14.56 19.34 -14.70
N ASN A 230 15.72 18.71 -14.46
CA ASN A 230 16.54 19.01 -13.29
C ASN A 230 17.05 20.45 -13.28
N ASN A 231 17.38 21.05 -14.44
CA ASN A 231 17.93 22.40 -14.49
C ASN A 231 16.85 23.42 -14.12
N HIS A 232 15.66 23.31 -14.72
CA HIS A 232 14.54 24.17 -14.36
C HIS A 232 14.05 23.93 -12.92
N CYS A 233 14.13 22.69 -12.40
CA CYS A 233 13.88 22.44 -10.98
C CYS A 233 14.85 23.22 -10.08
N MET A 234 16.13 23.31 -10.44
CA MET A 234 17.13 24.05 -9.66
C MET A 234 16.87 25.56 -9.69
N ASP A 235 16.49 26.12 -10.83
CA ASP A 235 16.13 27.54 -10.95
C ASP A 235 14.91 27.90 -10.11
N LEU A 236 13.88 27.04 -10.13
CA LEU A 236 12.70 27.18 -9.28
C LEU A 236 13.05 27.02 -7.80
N LEU A 237 13.96 26.11 -7.45
CA LEU A 237 14.37 25.88 -6.07
C LEU A 237 15.13 27.09 -5.50
N ARG A 238 16.00 27.72 -6.30
CA ARG A 238 16.68 28.98 -5.93
C ARG A 238 15.66 30.10 -5.69
N THR A 239 14.66 30.21 -6.57
CA THR A 239 13.58 31.19 -6.42
C THR A 239 12.75 30.94 -5.16
N PHE A 240 12.44 29.69 -4.85
CA PHE A 240 11.77 29.29 -3.61
C PHE A 240 12.61 29.58 -2.36
N ASN A 241 13.92 29.34 -2.43
CA ASN A 241 14.85 29.62 -1.35
C ASN A 241 14.92 31.12 -1.02
N ASN A 242 14.94 31.98 -2.06
CA ASN A 242 14.92 33.43 -1.89
C ASN A 242 13.65 33.96 -1.22
N ARG A 243 12.56 33.19 -1.29
CA ARG A 243 11.29 33.51 -0.61
C ARG A 243 11.20 32.91 0.79
N THR A 244 12.15 32.05 1.16
CA THR A 244 12.19 31.34 2.44
C THR A 244 12.99 32.14 3.47
N SER A 245 12.49 32.22 4.70
CA SER A 245 13.18 32.91 5.81
C SER A 245 13.42 32.00 7.01
N PRO A 246 14.69 31.78 7.44
CA PRO A 246 15.91 32.20 6.75
C PRO A 246 16.18 31.32 5.51
N PRO A 247 16.78 31.89 4.45
CA PRO A 247 17.15 31.10 3.29
C PRO A 247 18.19 30.03 3.66
N LEU A 248 18.25 28.96 2.87
CA LEU A 248 19.40 28.06 2.86
C LEU A 248 20.61 28.80 2.29
N PRO A 249 21.82 28.55 2.82
CA PRO A 249 23.06 28.98 2.17
C PRO A 249 23.15 28.38 0.75
N ASP A 250 23.83 29.10 -0.14
CA ASP A 250 24.17 28.61 -1.49
C ASP A 250 25.11 27.40 -1.46
#